data_AF-A0A5N5QQM7-F1
#
_entry.id   AF-A0A5N5QQM7-F1
#
_cell.length_a   1.000
_cell.length_b   1.000
_cell.length_c   1.000
_cell.angle_alpha   90.00
_cell.angle_beta   90.00
_cell.angle_gamma   90.00
#
_symmetry.space_group_name_H-M   'P 1'
#
loop_
_entity.id
_entity.type
_entity.pdbx_description
1 polymer ?
#
loop_
_entity_poly.entity_id
_entity_poly.type
_entity_poly.pdbx_seq_one_letter_code
_entity_poly.pdbx_strand_id
1 'polypeptide(L)'
;MRGPAAHPLGVTLQKQCDHSAKCPEGYLDHNLLKTFFAVSGGRGDLSYQPGHERIPENWYRCPDNYVLLMIWKDIGDMGVKHPELLSLSGNTGEVNSFAGLNLGDLTGGVYNLANLLQGNNLMCFVMQAAQAGIPGVVGGAPSDDLAAKKLAIFKENIGPLLVGCPAMSQYNVTMFGPYPGASGTI
;
A
#
# COMPACT_ATOMS: atom_id res chain seq x y z
N MET A 1 -5.40 -29.56 4.79
CA MET A 1 -4.02 -29.14 4.44
C MET A 1 -3.82 -27.77 5.06
N ARG A 2 -2.78 -27.59 5.89
CA ARG A 2 -2.46 -26.32 6.55
C ARG A 2 -2.14 -25.26 5.49
N GLY A 3 -2.94 -24.20 5.40
CA GLY A 3 -2.61 -23.04 4.58
C GLY A 3 -1.57 -22.19 5.32
N PRO A 4 -0.35 -22.01 4.80
CA PRO A 4 0.59 -21.08 5.41
C PRO A 4 0.01 -19.66 5.30
N ALA A 5 0.27 -18.84 6.31
CA ALA A 5 0.20 -17.39 6.19
C ALA A 5 1.25 -16.93 5.14
N ALA A 6 0.92 -17.07 3.85
CA ALA A 6 1.79 -16.77 2.72
C ALA A 6 0.99 -16.59 1.43
N HIS A 7 0.47 -15.38 1.23
CA HIS A 7 0.25 -14.85 -0.11
C HIS A 7 0.67 -13.37 -0.10
N PRO A 8 1.29 -12.85 -1.18
CA PRO A 8 1.91 -11.52 -1.17
C PRO A 8 0.94 -10.33 -1.10
N LEU A 9 -0.35 -10.58 -0.84
CA LEU A 9 -1.42 -9.61 -0.67
C LEU A 9 -2.01 -9.66 0.76
N GLY A 10 -1.15 -9.86 1.77
CA GLY A 10 -1.51 -10.26 3.15
C GLY A 10 -2.61 -9.42 3.82
N VAL A 11 -2.63 -8.11 3.58
CA VAL A 11 -3.61 -7.18 4.19
C VAL A 11 -5.03 -7.40 3.67
N THR A 12 -5.18 -7.58 2.37
CA THR A 12 -6.50 -7.67 1.71
C THR A 12 -7.12 -9.06 1.90
N LEU A 13 -6.30 -10.11 1.88
CA LEU A 13 -6.78 -11.48 1.97
C LEU A 13 -7.26 -11.84 3.39
N GLN A 14 -6.60 -11.35 4.44
CA GLN A 14 -7.06 -11.57 5.82
C GLN A 14 -8.47 -11.00 6.04
N LYS A 15 -8.78 -9.86 5.43
CA LYS A 15 -10.12 -9.24 5.51
C LYS A 15 -11.20 -9.99 4.72
N GLN A 16 -10.81 -10.91 3.86
CA GLN A 16 -11.70 -11.71 3.03
C GLN A 16 -11.85 -13.14 3.56
N CYS A 17 -11.03 -13.53 4.55
CA CYS A 17 -11.18 -14.80 5.26
C CYS A 17 -12.54 -14.87 5.98
N ASP A 18 -13.19 -16.03 5.92
CA ASP A 18 -14.35 -16.32 6.78
C ASP A 18 -13.87 -16.83 8.14
N HIS A 19 -14.29 -16.15 9.21
CA HIS A 19 -13.98 -16.46 10.61
C HIS A 19 -15.15 -17.14 11.35
N SER A 20 -15.92 -17.98 10.63
CA SER A 20 -16.99 -18.78 11.23
C SER A 20 -16.47 -19.66 12.38
N ALA A 21 -17.37 -20.11 13.26
CA ALA A 21 -17.01 -20.92 14.44
C ALA A 21 -16.23 -22.22 14.09
N LYS A 22 -16.36 -22.72 12.85
CA LYS A 22 -15.62 -23.88 12.34
C LYS A 22 -14.17 -23.55 11.99
N CYS A 23 -13.87 -22.30 11.68
CA CYS A 23 -12.58 -21.79 11.21
C CYS A 23 -12.26 -20.44 11.88
N PRO A 24 -12.09 -20.37 13.21
CA PRO A 24 -11.92 -19.10 13.92
C PRO A 24 -10.68 -18.31 13.49
N GLU A 25 -9.62 -19.01 13.06
CA GLU A 25 -8.38 -18.41 12.51
C GLU A 25 -8.56 -17.77 11.12
N GLY A 26 -9.72 -17.95 10.50
CA GLY A 26 -10.01 -17.50 9.15
C GLY A 26 -9.66 -18.57 8.11
N TYR A 27 -10.52 -18.74 7.12
CA TYR A 27 -10.18 -19.47 5.90
C TYR A 27 -10.54 -18.66 4.65
N LEU A 28 -9.70 -18.79 3.63
CA LEU A 28 -9.91 -18.20 2.32
C LEU A 28 -9.61 -19.23 1.26
N ASP A 29 -10.62 -19.59 0.48
CA ASP A 29 -10.48 -20.45 -0.69
C ASP A 29 -10.74 -19.68 -1.99
N HIS A 30 -10.53 -20.34 -3.13
CA HIS A 30 -10.73 -19.70 -4.43
C HIS A 30 -12.17 -19.25 -4.67
N ASN A 31 -13.18 -19.95 -4.14
CA ASN A 31 -14.57 -19.58 -4.36
C ASN A 31 -14.94 -18.34 -3.53
N LEU A 32 -14.49 -18.30 -2.29
CA LEU A 32 -14.67 -17.16 -1.39
C LEU A 32 -13.95 -15.92 -1.93
N LEU A 33 -12.70 -16.06 -2.40
CA LEU A 33 -11.97 -14.96 -3.01
C LEU A 33 -12.67 -14.42 -4.26
N LYS A 34 -13.13 -15.32 -5.14
CA LYS A 34 -13.86 -14.97 -6.36
C LYS A 34 -15.12 -14.15 -6.10
N THR A 35 -15.86 -14.42 -5.02
CA THR A 35 -17.07 -13.65 -4.68
C THR A 35 -16.79 -12.20 -4.30
N PHE A 36 -15.68 -11.92 -3.60
CA PHE A 36 -15.29 -10.55 -3.26
C PHE A 36 -14.89 -9.72 -4.48
N PHE A 37 -14.28 -10.35 -5.49
CA PHE A 37 -13.78 -9.70 -6.70
C PHE A 37 -14.69 -9.89 -7.93
N ALA A 38 -15.91 -10.40 -7.72
CA ALA A 38 -16.87 -10.65 -8.79
C ALA A 38 -16.32 -11.51 -9.95
N VAL A 39 -15.47 -12.50 -9.65
CA VAL A 39 -14.89 -13.39 -10.65
C VAL A 39 -15.69 -14.69 -10.71
N SER A 40 -16.00 -15.16 -11.91
CA SER A 40 -16.66 -16.44 -12.16
C SER A 40 -15.74 -17.38 -12.95
N GLY A 41 -16.20 -18.63 -13.14
CA GLY A 41 -15.51 -19.62 -13.95
C GLY A 41 -14.47 -20.46 -13.21
N GLY A 42 -13.85 -21.34 -14.00
CA GLY A 42 -12.88 -22.33 -13.56
C GLY A 42 -11.43 -21.85 -13.79
N ARG A 43 -10.46 -22.63 -13.30
CA ARG A 43 -9.05 -22.34 -13.55
C ARG A 43 -8.79 -22.36 -15.06
N GLY A 44 -8.23 -21.28 -15.60
CA GLY A 44 -7.95 -21.12 -17.02
C GLY A 44 -9.09 -20.49 -17.83
N ASP A 45 -10.26 -20.28 -17.22
CA ASP A 45 -11.42 -19.63 -17.83
C ASP A 45 -12.11 -18.76 -16.77
N LEU A 46 -11.37 -17.77 -16.27
CA LEU A 46 -11.85 -16.82 -15.27
C LEU A 46 -12.42 -15.59 -15.97
N SER A 47 -13.62 -15.18 -15.57
CA SER A 47 -14.30 -14.00 -16.13
C SER A 47 -14.72 -13.04 -15.03
N TYR A 48 -14.32 -11.78 -15.13
CA TYR A 48 -14.77 -10.72 -14.22
C TYR A 48 -16.19 -10.29 -14.58
N GLN A 49 -17.03 -10.12 -13.56
CA GLN A 49 -18.44 -9.75 -13.66
C GLN A 49 -18.65 -8.38 -13.00
N PRO A 50 -18.50 -7.27 -13.74
CA PRO A 50 -18.60 -5.93 -13.17
C PRO A 50 -19.87 -5.74 -12.33
N GLY A 51 -19.72 -5.20 -11.12
CA GLY A 51 -20.84 -4.86 -10.23
C GLY A 51 -21.45 -6.04 -9.46
N HIS A 52 -20.80 -7.21 -9.46
CA HIS A 52 -21.26 -8.40 -8.72
C HIS A 52 -20.39 -8.71 -7.49
N GLU A 53 -19.53 -7.78 -7.08
CA GLU A 53 -18.75 -7.86 -5.85
C GLU A 53 -19.72 -7.95 -4.67
N ARG A 54 -19.56 -8.98 -3.84
CA ARG A 54 -20.43 -9.14 -2.67
C ARG A 54 -19.69 -9.78 -1.52
N ILE A 55 -20.12 -9.39 -0.31
CA ILE A 55 -19.81 -10.16 0.88
C ILE A 55 -20.54 -11.51 0.72
N PRO A 56 -19.83 -12.64 0.87
CA PRO A 56 -20.43 -13.95 0.67
C PRO A 56 -21.51 -14.24 1.71
N GLU A 57 -22.52 -15.02 1.33
CA GLU A 57 -23.55 -15.45 2.28
C GLU A 57 -22.91 -16.30 3.40
N ASN A 58 -23.37 -16.10 4.63
CA ASN A 58 -22.83 -16.76 5.83
C ASN A 58 -21.34 -16.52 6.08
N TRP A 59 -20.79 -15.40 5.58
CA TRP A 59 -19.44 -14.96 5.89
C TRP A 59 -19.38 -14.22 7.23
N TYR A 60 -18.40 -14.54 8.06
CA TYR A 60 -18.15 -13.94 9.36
C TYR A 60 -16.85 -13.15 9.33
N ARG A 61 -16.92 -11.89 9.77
CA ARG A 61 -15.75 -11.01 9.85
C ARG A 61 -14.72 -11.50 10.87
N CYS A 62 -13.46 -11.15 10.65
CA CYS A 62 -12.42 -11.27 11.67
C CYS A 62 -12.89 -10.57 12.97
N PRO A 63 -12.86 -11.27 14.12
CA PRO A 63 -13.33 -10.71 15.39
C PRO A 63 -12.44 -9.57 15.88
N ASP A 64 -11.16 -9.60 15.53
CA ASP A 64 -10.18 -8.60 15.95
C ASP A 64 -10.25 -7.33 15.08
N ASN A 65 -10.10 -6.18 15.75
CA ASN A 65 -9.96 -4.92 15.07
C ASN A 65 -8.57 -4.86 14.42
N TYR A 66 -8.56 -4.89 13.10
CA TYR A 66 -7.35 -4.69 12.33
C TYR A 66 -7.11 -3.20 12.15
N VAL A 67 -6.10 -2.69 12.85
CA VAL A 67 -5.78 -1.27 12.93
C VAL A 67 -4.53 -0.94 12.12
N LEU A 68 -4.27 0.34 11.91
CA LEU A 68 -3.16 0.82 11.08
C LEU A 68 -1.78 0.26 11.48
N LEU A 69 -1.52 0.07 12.77
CA LEU A 69 -0.27 -0.55 13.24
C LEU A 69 -0.09 -1.99 12.74
N MET A 70 -1.18 -2.75 12.63
CA MET A 70 -1.14 -4.12 12.10
C MET A 70 -0.87 -4.11 10.59
N ILE A 71 -1.44 -3.14 9.86
CA ILE A 71 -1.15 -2.93 8.43
C ILE A 71 0.35 -2.72 8.21
N TRP A 72 0.97 -1.82 8.98
CA TRP A 72 2.40 -1.54 8.85
C TRP A 72 3.28 -2.73 9.20
N LYS A 73 2.90 -3.50 10.23
CA LYS A 73 3.59 -4.74 10.56
C LYS A 73 3.54 -5.73 9.40
N ASP A 74 2.36 -5.95 8.81
CA ASP A 74 2.21 -6.92 7.72
C ASP A 74 2.96 -6.49 6.46
N ILE A 75 2.95 -5.19 6.13
CA ILE A 75 3.78 -4.65 5.03
C ILE A 75 5.27 -4.86 5.34
N GLY A 76 5.71 -4.63 6.57
CA GLY A 76 7.10 -4.87 6.99
C GLY A 76 7.50 -6.33 6.86
N ASP A 77 6.69 -7.25 7.40
CA ASP A 77 6.91 -8.70 7.31
C ASP A 77 6.91 -9.18 5.84
N MET A 78 6.05 -8.59 5.00
CA MET A 78 6.05 -8.82 3.56
C MET A 78 7.30 -8.31 2.88
N GLY A 79 7.76 -7.11 3.23
CA GLY A 79 8.99 -6.53 2.71
C GLY A 79 10.25 -7.32 3.09
N VAL A 80 10.27 -7.97 4.25
CA VAL A 80 11.35 -8.90 4.64
C VAL A 80 11.32 -10.17 3.77
N LYS A 81 10.14 -10.73 3.51
CA LYS A 81 9.98 -11.95 2.70
C LYS A 81 10.19 -11.70 1.21
N HIS A 82 9.78 -10.53 0.73
CA HIS A 82 9.75 -10.12 -0.66
C HIS A 82 10.33 -8.70 -0.80
N PRO A 83 11.67 -8.54 -0.70
CA PRO A 83 12.33 -7.22 -0.78
C PRO A 83 12.03 -6.46 -2.07
N GLU A 84 11.69 -7.15 -3.15
CA GLU A 84 11.25 -6.56 -4.41
C GLU A 84 10.02 -5.65 -4.25
N LEU A 85 9.15 -5.91 -3.26
CA LEU A 85 7.98 -5.08 -2.96
C LEU A 85 8.34 -3.72 -2.34
N LEU A 86 9.57 -3.58 -1.85
CA LEU A 86 10.10 -2.32 -1.31
C LEU A 86 10.86 -1.50 -2.36
N SER A 87 10.98 -2.02 -3.59
CA SER A 87 11.61 -1.29 -4.69
C SER A 87 10.72 -0.15 -5.15
N LEU A 88 11.23 1.08 -5.07
CA LEU A 88 10.58 2.27 -5.60
C LEU A 88 11.07 2.47 -7.04
N SER A 89 10.17 2.45 -8.01
CA SER A 89 10.57 2.36 -9.41
C SER A 89 9.37 2.46 -10.37
N GLY A 90 9.67 2.45 -11.67
CA GLY A 90 8.74 2.23 -12.75
C GLY A 90 9.48 1.82 -14.03
N ASN A 91 8.72 1.62 -15.10
CA ASN A 91 9.27 1.49 -16.45
C ASN A 91 9.63 2.88 -17.01
N THR A 92 10.75 2.97 -17.73
CA THR A 92 11.30 4.24 -18.27
C THR A 92 10.83 4.52 -19.69
N GLY A 93 9.56 4.27 -20.00
CA GLY A 93 8.96 4.57 -21.31
C GLY A 93 8.70 3.37 -22.22
N GLU A 94 9.24 2.19 -21.91
CA GLU A 94 9.00 0.96 -22.68
C GLU A 94 8.63 -0.21 -21.76
N VAL A 95 8.00 -1.25 -22.33
CA VAL A 95 7.76 -2.48 -21.57
C VAL A 95 9.08 -3.15 -21.18
N ASN A 96 9.13 -3.81 -20.03
CA ASN A 96 10.33 -4.50 -19.52
C ASN A 96 11.56 -3.58 -19.28
N SER A 97 11.34 -2.30 -18.96
CA SER A 97 12.39 -1.31 -18.69
C SER A 97 12.42 -0.84 -17.23
N PHE A 98 12.12 -1.75 -16.29
CA PHE A 98 12.05 -1.42 -14.87
C PHE A 98 13.40 -0.92 -14.35
N ALA A 99 13.44 0.30 -13.82
CA ALA A 99 14.67 0.92 -13.31
C ALA A 99 14.47 1.38 -11.86
N GLY A 100 15.15 0.75 -10.90
CA GLY A 100 15.02 1.06 -9.47
C GLY A 100 15.54 2.45 -9.11
N LEU A 101 14.82 3.16 -8.23
CA LEU A 101 15.28 4.39 -7.58
C LEU A 101 16.13 4.05 -6.36
N ASN A 102 17.20 4.82 -6.16
CA ASN A 102 17.94 4.78 -4.91
C ASN A 102 17.22 5.61 -3.85
N LEU A 103 16.75 4.95 -2.78
CA LEU A 103 16.04 5.60 -1.69
C LEU A 103 16.91 6.60 -0.91
N GLY A 104 18.20 6.31 -0.78
CA GLY A 104 19.16 7.22 -0.16
C GLY A 104 19.26 8.53 -0.94
N ASP A 105 19.42 8.45 -2.25
CA ASP A 105 19.49 9.64 -3.11
C ASP A 105 18.16 10.40 -3.13
N LEU A 106 17.03 9.68 -3.09
CA LEU A 106 15.69 10.26 -3.07
C LEU A 106 15.40 11.05 -1.80
N THR A 107 15.94 10.60 -0.65
CA THR A 107 15.62 11.16 0.68
C THR A 107 16.78 11.93 1.30
N GLY A 108 17.88 12.16 0.55
CA GLY A 108 19.09 12.79 1.08
C GLY A 108 19.79 11.97 2.17
N GLY A 109 19.63 10.65 2.15
CA GLY A 109 20.25 9.70 3.07
C GLY A 109 19.46 9.41 4.35
N VAL A 110 18.30 10.07 4.57
CA VAL A 110 17.47 9.86 5.76
C VAL A 110 16.95 8.43 5.81
N TYR A 111 16.43 7.93 4.69
CA TYR A 111 16.05 6.53 4.53
C TYR A 111 16.90 5.87 3.46
N ASN A 112 17.21 4.60 3.66
CA ASN A 112 17.89 3.74 2.70
C ASN A 112 17.51 2.28 2.96
N LEU A 113 17.87 1.38 2.06
CA LEU A 113 17.44 -0.01 2.15
C LEU A 113 17.92 -0.70 3.46
N ALA A 114 19.03 -0.27 4.03
CA ALA A 114 19.57 -0.85 5.27
C ALA A 114 18.79 -0.41 6.52
N ASN A 115 18.22 0.80 6.53
CA ASN A 115 17.49 1.33 7.69
C ASN A 115 15.96 1.36 7.51
N LEU A 116 15.44 1.14 6.29
CA LEU A 116 14.02 1.31 5.98
C LEU A 116 13.10 0.46 6.85
N LEU A 117 13.50 -0.78 7.14
CA LEU A 117 12.72 -1.71 7.96
C LEU A 117 13.03 -1.63 9.46
N GLN A 118 13.90 -0.70 9.88
CA GLN A 118 14.21 -0.50 11.29
C GLN A 118 13.15 0.38 11.95
N GLY A 119 12.61 -0.08 13.09
CA GLY A 119 11.60 0.68 13.84
C GLY A 119 10.38 1.01 12.98
N ASN A 120 10.01 2.29 12.95
CA ASN A 120 8.88 2.82 12.17
C ASN A 120 9.32 3.53 10.87
N ASN A 121 10.57 3.35 10.41
CA ASN A 121 11.11 4.09 9.27
C ASN A 121 10.30 3.91 7.98
N LEU A 122 9.84 2.70 7.67
CA LEU A 122 9.00 2.43 6.50
C LEU A 122 7.67 3.20 6.55
N MET A 123 7.01 3.20 7.71
CA MET A 123 5.78 3.97 7.91
C MET A 123 6.06 5.47 7.78
N CYS A 124 7.13 5.96 8.40
CA CYS A 124 7.52 7.37 8.32
C CYS A 124 7.77 7.79 6.88
N PHE A 125 8.56 7.01 6.13
CA PHE A 125 8.84 7.25 4.73
C PHE A 125 7.56 7.33 3.88
N VAL A 126 6.67 6.33 3.98
CA VAL A 126 5.45 6.29 3.15
C VAL A 126 4.47 7.41 3.54
N MET A 127 4.29 7.69 4.82
CA MET A 127 3.38 8.75 5.26
C MET A 127 3.93 10.15 4.95
N GLN A 128 5.25 10.37 5.04
CA GLN A 128 5.88 11.60 4.58
C GLN A 128 5.79 11.76 3.06
N ALA A 129 5.88 10.67 2.29
CA ALA A 129 5.70 10.68 0.83
C ALA A 129 4.26 11.03 0.46
N ALA A 130 3.30 10.42 1.14
CA ALA A 130 1.88 10.73 0.98
C ALA A 130 1.61 12.20 1.31
N GLN A 131 2.19 12.73 2.39
CA GLN A 131 2.07 14.14 2.76
C GLN A 131 2.63 15.07 1.68
N ALA A 132 3.82 14.76 1.15
CA ALA A 132 4.47 15.52 0.10
C ALA A 132 3.69 15.47 -1.22
N GLY A 133 3.00 14.37 -1.53
CA GLY A 133 2.17 14.25 -2.73
C GLY A 133 0.84 15.03 -2.68
N ILE A 134 0.39 15.50 -1.50
CA ILE A 134 -0.91 16.18 -1.36
C ILE A 134 -1.06 17.39 -2.28
N PRO A 135 -0.07 18.30 -2.41
CA PRO A 135 -0.14 19.42 -3.35
C PRO A 135 -0.17 18.95 -4.82
N GLY A 136 0.62 17.93 -5.18
CA GLY A 136 0.79 17.45 -6.57
C GLY A 136 -0.33 16.65 -7.18
N VAL A 137 -1.08 15.92 -6.35
CA VAL A 137 -2.24 15.15 -6.79
C VAL A 137 -3.43 16.07 -7.13
N VAL A 138 -3.33 17.37 -6.84
CA VAL A 138 -4.29 18.41 -7.27
C VAL A 138 -3.94 18.91 -8.67
N GLY A 139 -3.93 18.02 -9.65
CA GLY A 139 -3.85 18.40 -11.06
C GLY A 139 -5.09 19.20 -11.47
N GLY A 140 -5.00 20.53 -11.47
CA GLY A 140 -5.86 21.41 -12.29
C GLY A 140 -6.99 22.20 -11.63
N ALA A 141 -7.04 22.40 -10.31
CA ALA A 141 -8.06 23.27 -9.68
C ALA A 141 -7.45 24.54 -9.05
N PRO A 142 -8.04 25.73 -9.28
CA PRO A 142 -7.52 27.00 -8.80
C PRO A 142 -7.92 27.23 -7.34
N SER A 143 -7.01 26.97 -6.40
CA SER A 143 -6.79 27.75 -5.17
C SER A 143 -5.98 26.94 -4.16
N ASP A 144 -5.00 27.60 -3.56
CA ASP A 144 -4.22 27.10 -2.41
C ASP A 144 -5.10 26.57 -1.25
N ASP A 145 -6.40 26.91 -1.23
CA ASP A 145 -7.36 26.55 -0.19
C ASP A 145 -7.73 25.06 -0.15
N LEU A 146 -7.92 24.38 -1.30
CA LEU A 146 -8.25 22.93 -1.29
C LEU A 146 -7.03 22.09 -0.89
N ALA A 147 -5.85 22.45 -1.38
CA ALA A 147 -4.60 21.80 -0.98
C ALA A 147 -4.32 22.04 0.50
N ALA A 148 -4.52 23.27 1.00
CA ALA A 148 -4.39 23.59 2.42
C ALA A 148 -5.38 22.80 3.29
N LYS A 149 -6.65 22.67 2.87
CA LYS A 149 -7.66 21.86 3.57
C LYS A 149 -7.29 20.38 3.63
N LYS A 150 -6.84 19.80 2.51
CA LYS A 150 -6.38 18.41 2.46
C LYS A 150 -5.17 18.19 3.36
N LEU A 151 -4.21 19.11 3.34
CA LEU A 151 -3.04 19.07 4.20
C LEU A 151 -3.42 19.21 5.69
N ALA A 152 -4.40 20.06 6.01
CA ALA A 152 -4.90 20.21 7.37
C ALA A 152 -5.54 18.91 7.89
N ILE A 153 -6.44 18.29 7.10
CA ILE A 153 -7.05 16.99 7.42
C ILE A 153 -5.98 15.92 7.63
N PHE A 154 -4.98 15.88 6.74
CA PHE A 154 -3.87 14.95 6.89
C PHE A 154 -3.10 15.19 8.20
N LYS A 155 -2.75 16.44 8.51
CA LYS A 155 -2.03 16.78 9.75
C LYS A 155 -2.84 16.44 11.00
N GLU A 156 -4.15 16.64 10.98
CA GLU A 156 -5.04 16.32 12.10
C GLU A 156 -5.13 14.80 12.36
N ASN A 157 -5.27 14.01 11.30
CA ASN A 157 -5.55 12.57 11.43
C ASN A 157 -4.29 11.70 11.39
N ILE A 158 -3.25 12.12 10.66
CA ILE A 158 -2.02 11.35 10.43
C ILE A 158 -0.82 11.99 11.12
N GLY A 159 -0.82 13.30 11.38
CA GLY A 159 0.27 14.00 12.06
C GLY A 159 0.71 13.37 13.38
N PRO A 160 -0.20 12.88 14.25
CA PRO A 160 0.20 12.16 15.47
C PRO A 160 1.04 10.91 15.23
N LEU A 161 0.86 10.23 14.09
CA LEU A 161 1.64 9.05 13.70
C LEU A 161 3.04 9.41 13.20
N LEU A 162 3.25 10.66 12.82
CA LEU A 162 4.54 11.16 12.35
C LEU A 162 5.44 11.66 13.50
N VAL A 163 4.94 11.66 14.74
CA VAL A 163 5.74 12.04 15.91
C VAL A 163 6.89 11.06 16.08
N GLY A 164 8.12 11.58 16.08
CA GLY A 164 9.35 10.79 16.18
C GLY A 164 9.89 10.25 14.85
N CYS A 165 9.23 10.54 13.73
CA CYS A 165 9.80 10.26 12.41
C CYS A 165 11.03 11.16 12.13
N PRO A 166 12.09 10.62 11.51
CA PRO A 166 13.21 11.43 11.04
C PRO A 166 12.74 12.61 10.18
N ALA A 167 13.30 13.79 10.45
CA ALA A 167 13.00 14.97 9.65
C ALA A 167 13.60 14.82 8.25
N MET A 168 12.79 15.10 7.24
CA MET A 168 13.24 15.21 5.86
C MET A 168 13.08 16.65 5.38
N SER A 169 14.10 17.17 4.69
CA SER A 169 14.05 18.50 4.10
C SER A 169 13.16 18.54 2.86
N GLN A 170 13.36 17.59 1.94
CA GLN A 170 12.58 17.43 0.70
C GLN A 170 12.92 16.11 0.01
N TYR A 171 12.04 15.66 -0.89
CA TYR A 171 12.33 14.60 -1.84
C TYR A 171 13.16 15.14 -3.00
N ASN A 172 14.14 14.37 -3.46
CA ASN A 172 14.83 14.66 -4.72
C ASN A 172 13.97 14.26 -5.92
N VAL A 173 13.00 15.10 -6.25
CA VAL A 173 12.00 14.83 -7.30
C VAL A 173 12.59 14.75 -8.71
N THR A 174 13.80 15.27 -8.92
CA THR A 174 14.49 15.19 -10.23
C THR A 174 14.78 13.75 -10.64
N MET A 175 14.91 12.85 -9.66
CA MET A 175 15.12 11.42 -9.90
C MET A 175 13.95 10.76 -10.62
N PHE A 176 12.76 11.37 -10.60
CA PHE A 176 11.61 10.84 -11.29
C PHE A 176 11.54 11.19 -12.79
N GLY A 177 12.46 12.04 -13.29
CA GLY A 177 12.49 12.47 -14.70
C GLY A 177 12.45 11.34 -15.75
N PRO A 178 13.12 10.19 -15.54
CA PRO A 178 13.06 9.05 -16.46
C PRO A 178 11.71 8.32 -16.53
N TYR A 179 10.78 8.56 -15.60
CA TYR A 179 9.51 7.85 -15.53
C TYR A 179 8.39 8.70 -16.14
N PRO A 180 7.77 8.29 -17.26
CA PRO A 180 6.77 9.11 -17.97
C PRO A 180 5.54 9.48 -17.14
N GLY A 181 5.22 8.68 -16.11
CA GLY A 181 4.09 8.91 -15.20
C GLY A 181 4.37 9.85 -14.03
N ALA A 182 5.59 10.39 -13.91
CA ALA A 182 6.01 11.21 -12.78
C ALA A 182 5.63 12.70 -12.88
N SER A 183 4.74 13.07 -13.80
CA SER A 183 4.36 14.46 -14.08
C SER A 183 3.54 15.16 -12.97
N GLY A 184 3.41 14.56 -11.78
CA GLY A 184 2.81 15.19 -10.60
C GLY A 184 3.82 16.04 -9.82
N THR A 185 3.44 17.26 -9.44
CA THR A 185 4.28 18.19 -8.64
C THR A 185 4.28 17.81 -7.16
N ILE A 186 5.24 16.99 -6.69
CA ILE A 186 5.44 16.69 -5.26
C ILE A 186 6.08 17.90 -4.55
#